data_AF-S5ZBG2-F1
#
_entry.id   AF-S5ZBG2-F1
#
_cell.length_a   1.000
_cell.length_b   1.000
_cell.length_c   1.000
_cell.angle_alpha   90.00
_cell.angle_beta   90.00
_cell.angle_gamma   90.00
#
_symmetry.space_group_name_H-M   'P 1'
#
loop_
_entity.id
_entity.type
_entity.pdbx_description
1 polymer ?
#
loop_
_entity_poly.entity_id
_entity_poly.type
_entity_poly.pdbx_seq_one_letter_code
_entity_poly.pdbx_strand_id
1 'polypeptide(L)'
;MEQRDRWATKIGLILAMAGNAIGLGNFWRFPYQAAVNGGGAFMIPYFVALFLLGVPIMWAEWVTGRYGGKYGHGTLGPTFYLMARESVKPRTAIIFGMIGGMLAFSVTTLLNSYYLHIIGWSAAYTYFSATGAYFGKDSVEFLISYLSNNTQVFIFWVSQLHSLVSQ
;
A
#
# COMPACT_ATOMS: atom_id res chain seq x y z
N MET A 1 26.69 -13.89 -10.49
CA MET A 1 25.61 -13.28 -9.69
C MET A 1 25.26 -11.98 -10.36
N GLU A 2 24.02 -11.83 -10.81
CA GLU A 2 23.52 -10.57 -11.40
C GLU A 2 23.67 -9.43 -10.40
N GLN A 3 24.11 -8.27 -10.88
CA GLN A 3 24.30 -7.09 -10.05
C GLN A 3 22.91 -6.49 -9.76
N ARG A 4 22.50 -6.40 -8.49
CA ARG A 4 21.20 -5.84 -8.12
C ARG A 4 21.07 -4.39 -8.59
N ASP A 5 19.93 -4.09 -9.19
CA ASP A 5 19.55 -2.73 -9.55
C ASP A 5 19.53 -1.82 -8.32
N ARG A 6 20.01 -0.60 -8.52
CA ARG A 6 20.05 0.45 -7.51
C ARG A 6 19.26 1.64 -8.00
N TRP A 7 18.70 2.38 -7.04
CA TRP A 7 18.06 3.65 -7.32
C TRP A 7 19.05 4.61 -8.00
N ALA A 8 18.64 5.19 -9.13
CA ALA A 8 19.45 6.13 -9.88
C ALA A 8 19.76 7.40 -9.06
N THR A 9 18.81 7.85 -8.22
CA THR A 9 19.00 9.03 -7.35
C THR A 9 18.39 8.82 -5.97
N LYS A 10 18.96 9.52 -4.97
CA LYS A 10 18.42 9.56 -3.60
C LYS A 10 17.03 10.19 -3.56
N ILE A 11 16.81 11.23 -4.37
CA ILE A 11 15.52 11.91 -4.45
C ILE A 11 14.46 10.98 -5.03
N GLY A 12 14.79 10.20 -6.08
CA GLY A 12 13.88 9.20 -6.64
C GLY A 12 13.46 8.16 -5.60
N LEU A 13 14.40 7.70 -4.77
CA LEU A 13 14.10 6.81 -3.64
C LEU A 13 13.15 7.49 -2.62
N ILE A 14 13.43 8.73 -2.21
CA ILE A 14 12.60 9.45 -1.24
C ILE A 14 11.18 9.64 -1.77
N LEU A 15 11.04 10.03 -3.04
CA LEU A 15 9.73 10.22 -3.67
C LEU A 15 8.95 8.90 -3.81
N ALA A 16 9.63 7.81 -4.17
CA ALA A 16 9.00 6.48 -4.22
C ALA A 16 8.49 6.04 -2.83
N MET A 17 9.28 6.26 -1.78
CA MET A 17 8.87 5.94 -0.41
C MET A 17 7.75 6.86 0.09
N ALA A 18 7.81 8.16 -0.22
CA ALA A 18 6.76 9.11 0.14
C ALA A 18 5.43 8.77 -0.57
N GLY A 19 5.48 8.40 -1.85
CA GLY A 19 4.31 7.93 -2.60
C GLY A 19 3.69 6.68 -2.00
N ASN A 20 4.51 5.73 -1.51
CA ASN A 20 4.01 4.54 -0.82
C ASN A 20 3.41 4.85 0.57
N ALA A 21 3.90 5.88 1.26
CA ALA A 21 3.42 6.26 2.58
C ALA A 21 2.11 7.08 2.55
N ILE A 22 1.81 7.75 1.44
CA ILE A 22 0.60 8.57 1.29
C ILE A 22 -0.49 7.74 0.62
N GLY A 23 -1.47 7.31 1.41
CA GLY A 23 -2.64 6.56 0.92
C GLY A 23 -3.95 7.30 1.15
N LEU A 24 -5.04 6.69 0.66
CA LEU A 24 -6.40 7.20 0.86
C LEU A 24 -6.67 7.52 2.34
N GLY A 25 -6.23 6.66 3.26
CA GLY A 25 -6.41 6.86 4.71
C GLY A 25 -6.00 8.24 5.24
N ASN A 26 -4.97 8.87 4.66
CA ASN A 26 -4.55 10.22 5.05
C ASN A 26 -5.56 11.30 4.64
N PHE A 27 -6.33 11.07 3.57
CA PHE A 27 -7.30 12.03 3.03
C PHE A 27 -8.66 12.00 3.74
N TRP A 28 -9.12 10.83 4.20
CA TRP A 28 -10.46 10.71 4.80
C TRP A 28 -10.44 10.25 6.26
N ARG A 29 -9.69 9.18 6.56
CA ARG A 29 -9.70 8.56 7.89
C ARG A 29 -9.01 9.44 8.92
N PHE A 30 -7.86 10.02 8.59
CA PHE A 30 -7.15 10.90 9.52
C PHE A 30 -7.98 12.15 9.88
N PRO A 31 -8.52 12.94 8.93
CA PRO A 31 -9.37 14.08 9.26
C PRO A 31 -10.62 13.68 10.05
N TYR A 32 -11.25 12.56 9.70
CA TYR A 32 -12.40 12.04 10.44
C TYR A 32 -12.06 11.72 11.89
N GLN A 33 -10.96 10.98 12.14
CA GLN A 33 -10.53 10.64 13.49
C GLN A 33 -10.11 11.88 14.27
N ALA A 34 -9.43 12.84 13.64
CA ALA A 34 -9.11 14.11 14.28
C ALA A 34 -10.38 14.87 14.68
N ALA A 35 -11.36 14.99 13.77
CA ALA A 35 -12.61 15.69 14.03
C ALA A 35 -13.41 15.08 15.20
N VAL A 36 -13.54 13.75 15.24
CA VAL A 36 -14.33 13.06 16.28
C VAL A 36 -13.62 13.02 17.64
N ASN A 37 -12.28 13.05 17.66
CA ASN A 37 -11.48 12.95 18.89
C ASN A 37 -10.95 14.31 19.41
N GLY A 38 -11.73 15.38 19.27
CA GLY A 38 -11.38 16.69 19.84
C GLY A 38 -10.55 17.59 18.93
N GLY A 39 -10.59 17.37 17.61
CA GLY A 39 -9.97 18.21 16.59
C GLY A 39 -8.47 18.35 16.77
N GLY A 40 -8.00 19.57 17.05
CA GLY A 40 -6.59 19.84 17.28
C GLY A 40 -6.00 19.11 18.49
N ALA A 41 -6.79 18.81 19.52
CA ALA A 41 -6.31 18.11 20.71
C ALA A 41 -5.85 16.67 20.41
N PHE A 42 -6.45 16.03 19.40
CA PHE A 42 -6.05 14.70 18.92
C PHE A 42 -4.59 14.65 18.44
N MET A 43 -4.01 15.79 18.05
CA MET A 43 -2.62 15.84 17.59
C MET A 43 -1.62 15.44 18.67
N ILE A 44 -1.92 15.69 19.95
CA ILE A 44 -1.01 15.34 21.06
C ILE A 44 -0.78 13.82 21.13
N PRO A 45 -1.81 12.97 21.34
CA PRO A 45 -1.60 11.53 21.35
C PRO A 45 -1.15 10.98 19.99
N TYR A 46 -1.55 11.61 18.88
CA TYR A 46 -1.08 11.25 17.54
C TYR A 46 0.45 11.39 17.40
N PHE A 47 1.03 12.54 17.79
CA PHE A 47 2.47 12.73 17.72
C PHE A 47 3.23 11.86 18.72
N VAL A 48 2.68 11.64 19.91
CA VAL A 48 3.26 10.70 20.89
C VAL A 48 3.35 9.30 20.28
N ALA A 49 2.27 8.79 19.68
CA ALA A 49 2.26 7.50 19.00
C ALA A 49 3.20 7.47 17.78
N LEU A 50 3.28 8.57 17.01
CA LEU A 50 4.17 8.68 15.87
C LEU A 50 5.64 8.53 16.29
N PHE A 51 6.07 9.24 17.34
CA PHE A 51 7.47 9.19 17.78
C PHE A 51 7.81 7.92 18.56
N LEU A 52 6.88 7.38 19.37
CA LEU A 52 7.16 6.21 20.19
C LEU A 52 6.94 4.88 19.45
N LEU A 53 6.07 4.83 18.45
CA LEU A 53 5.74 3.61 17.71
C LEU A 53 6.07 3.75 16.23
N GLY A 54 5.59 4.80 15.57
CA GLY A 54 5.76 4.98 14.12
C GLY A 54 7.22 5.01 13.68
N VAL A 55 8.01 5.92 14.27
CA VAL A 55 9.44 6.09 13.93
C VAL A 55 10.27 4.85 14.26
N PRO A 56 10.15 4.22 15.45
CA PRO A 56 10.90 2.99 15.76
C PRO A 56 10.54 1.82 14.83
N ILE A 57 9.26 1.62 14.52
CA ILE A 57 8.83 0.55 13.60
C ILE A 57 9.38 0.79 12.19
N MET A 58 9.30 2.02 11.69
CA MET A 58 9.85 2.39 10.38
C MET A 58 11.36 2.12 10.32
N TRP A 59 12.08 2.43 11.40
CA TRP A 59 13.52 2.18 11.47
C TRP A 59 13.82 0.67 11.49
N ALA A 60 13.05 -0.12 12.25
CA ALA A 60 13.20 -1.57 12.27
C ALA A 60 12.95 -2.20 10.89
N GLU A 61 11.92 -1.76 10.17
CA GLU A 61 11.63 -2.20 8.80
C GLU A 61 12.77 -1.84 7.84
N TRP A 62 13.27 -0.60 7.93
CA TRP A 62 14.38 -0.12 7.09
C TRP A 62 15.67 -0.91 7.31
N VAL A 63 16.02 -1.19 8.58
CA VAL A 63 17.20 -2.00 8.93
C VAL A 63 17.02 -3.43 8.42
N THR A 64 15.84 -4.01 8.60
CA THR A 64 15.51 -5.36 8.11
C THR A 64 15.68 -5.45 6.59
N GLY A 65 15.11 -4.49 5.84
CA GLY A 65 15.23 -4.44 4.39
C GLY A 65 16.68 -4.28 3.90
N ARG A 66 17.48 -3.45 4.58
CA ARG A 66 18.92 -3.29 4.27
C ARG A 66 19.72 -4.55 4.58
N TYR A 67 19.41 -5.23 5.67
CA TYR A 67 20.05 -6.49 6.03
C TYR A 67 19.79 -7.53 4.94
N GLY A 68 18.54 -7.76 4.53
CA GLY A 68 18.22 -8.65 3.40
C GLY A 68 18.91 -8.23 2.10
N GLY A 69 18.95 -6.93 1.84
CA GLY A 69 19.61 -6.33 0.68
C GLY A 69 21.10 -6.64 0.56
N LYS A 70 21.82 -6.69 1.70
CA LYS A 70 23.24 -7.09 1.75
C LYS A 70 23.48 -8.50 1.21
N TYR A 71 22.53 -9.41 1.42
CA TYR A 71 22.58 -10.80 0.95
C TYR A 71 21.86 -11.00 -0.39
N GLY A 72 21.51 -9.93 -1.10
CA GLY A 72 20.87 -10.01 -2.40
C GLY A 72 19.35 -10.26 -2.36
N HIS A 73 18.72 -10.33 -1.18
CA HIS A 73 17.28 -10.58 -1.06
C HIS A 73 16.49 -9.28 -0.85
N GLY A 74 15.36 -9.13 -1.56
CA GLY A 74 14.44 -7.98 -1.42
C GLY A 74 13.14 -8.32 -0.70
N THR A 75 12.90 -9.61 -0.44
CA THR A 75 11.63 -10.12 0.10
C THR A 75 11.76 -10.42 1.58
N LEU A 76 10.69 -10.20 2.34
CA LEU A 76 10.64 -10.43 3.79
C LEU A 76 10.94 -11.88 4.19
N GLY A 77 10.48 -12.88 3.42
CA GLY A 77 10.69 -14.29 3.76
C GLY A 77 12.16 -14.71 3.86
N PRO A 78 12.96 -14.58 2.78
CA PRO A 78 14.40 -14.83 2.82
C PRO A 78 15.14 -13.96 3.86
N THR A 79 14.71 -12.71 4.04
CA THR A 79 15.32 -11.80 5.02
C THR A 79 15.10 -12.29 6.45
N PHE A 80 13.89 -12.71 6.81
CA PHE A 80 13.60 -13.29 8.12
C PHE A 80 14.30 -14.63 8.32
N TYR A 81 14.42 -15.46 7.28
CA TYR A 81 15.22 -16.69 7.35
C TYR A 81 16.68 -16.38 7.70
N LEU A 82 17.30 -15.41 7.02
CA LEU A 82 18.70 -15.04 7.25
C LEU A 82 18.92 -14.52 8.68
N MET A 83 18.06 -13.62 9.15
CA MET A 83 18.13 -13.10 10.52
C MET A 83 17.91 -14.21 11.56
N ALA A 84 16.92 -15.08 11.36
CA ALA A 84 16.63 -16.18 12.28
C ALA A 84 17.78 -17.20 12.33
N ARG A 85 18.44 -17.47 11.19
CA ARG A 85 19.56 -18.43 11.12
C ARG A 85 20.76 -18.02 11.99
N GLU A 86 20.93 -16.73 12.29
CA GLU A 86 22.00 -16.28 13.20
C GLU A 86 21.74 -16.67 14.66
N SER A 87 20.49 -16.90 15.05
CA SER A 87 20.09 -17.16 16.45
C SER A 87 19.51 -18.56 16.68
N VAL A 88 18.98 -19.22 15.66
CA VAL A 88 18.29 -20.52 15.80
C VAL A 88 18.75 -21.57 14.79
N LYS A 89 18.42 -22.84 15.07
CA LYS A 89 18.73 -23.98 14.19
C LYS A 89 18.16 -23.78 12.78
N PRO A 90 18.83 -24.29 11.72
CA PRO A 90 18.40 -24.07 10.34
C PRO A 90 16.95 -24.48 10.03
N ARG A 91 16.47 -25.59 10.59
CA ARG A 91 15.08 -26.05 10.40
C ARG A 91 14.06 -25.06 10.96
N THR A 92 14.34 -24.48 12.13
CA THR A 92 13.48 -23.49 12.77
C THR A 92 13.55 -22.15 12.05
N ALA A 93 14.74 -21.74 11.58
CA ALA A 93 14.91 -20.52 10.79
C ALA A 93 14.08 -20.54 9.49
N ILE A 94 13.98 -21.70 8.83
CA ILE A 94 13.13 -21.87 7.63
C ILE A 94 11.67 -21.59 7.97
N ILE A 95 11.17 -22.10 9.11
CA ILE A 95 9.79 -21.87 9.55
C ILE A 95 9.54 -20.37 9.75
N PHE A 96 10.45 -19.66 10.42
CA PHE A 96 10.34 -18.20 10.59
C PHE A 96 10.32 -17.45 9.25
N GLY A 97 11.20 -17.83 8.32
CA GLY A 97 11.22 -17.24 6.98
C GLY A 97 9.95 -17.52 6.18
N MET A 98 9.42 -18.75 6.25
CA MET A 98 8.17 -19.13 5.58
C MET A 98 6.97 -18.38 6.15
N ILE A 99 6.82 -18.35 7.47
CA ILE A 99 5.70 -17.65 8.12
C ILE A 99 5.76 -16.15 7.80
N GLY A 100 6.92 -15.52 7.98
CA GLY A 100 7.06 -14.09 7.71
C GLY A 100 6.88 -13.75 6.23
N GLY A 101 7.37 -14.60 5.32
CA GLY A 101 7.16 -14.46 3.88
C GLY A 101 5.70 -14.64 3.47
N MET A 102 5.02 -15.65 4.00
CA MET A 102 3.60 -15.91 3.75
C MET A 102 2.74 -14.77 4.28
N LEU A 103 2.97 -14.30 5.50
CA LEU A 103 2.22 -13.17 6.07
C LEU A 103 2.38 -11.91 5.21
N ALA A 104 3.62 -11.59 4.81
CA ALA A 104 3.87 -10.45 3.95
C ALA A 104 3.14 -10.57 2.60
N PHE A 105 3.21 -11.76 1.97
CA PHE A 105 2.53 -12.02 0.70
C PHE A 105 1.00 -11.95 0.83
N SER A 106 0.43 -12.60 1.85
CA SER A 106 -1.01 -12.62 2.09
C SER A 106 -1.55 -11.23 2.40
N VAL A 107 -0.94 -10.48 3.33
CA VAL A 107 -1.39 -9.13 3.67
C VAL A 107 -1.30 -8.21 2.46
N THR A 108 -0.20 -8.26 1.71
CA THR A 108 -0.02 -7.43 0.51
C THR A 108 -1.05 -7.75 -0.56
N THR A 109 -1.31 -9.03 -0.81
CA THR A 109 -2.30 -9.46 -1.83
C THR A 109 -3.73 -9.06 -1.44
N LEU A 110 -4.10 -9.25 -0.17
CA LEU A 110 -5.43 -8.90 0.33
C LEU A 110 -5.66 -7.38 0.28
N LEU A 111 -4.68 -6.60 0.72
CA LEU A 111 -4.76 -5.13 0.65
C LEU A 111 -4.83 -4.67 -0.81
N ASN A 112 -3.96 -5.17 -1.69
CA ASN A 112 -3.99 -4.80 -3.10
C ASN A 112 -5.33 -5.15 -3.77
N SER A 113 -5.92 -6.31 -3.47
CA SER A 113 -7.23 -6.69 -4.01
C SER A 113 -8.30 -5.64 -3.69
N TYR A 114 -8.36 -5.15 -2.46
CA TYR A 114 -9.30 -4.12 -2.04
C TYR A 114 -8.95 -2.73 -2.60
N TYR A 115 -7.69 -2.31 -2.48
CA TYR A 115 -7.25 -0.98 -2.90
C TYR A 115 -7.37 -0.78 -4.41
N LEU A 116 -7.10 -1.82 -5.22
CA LEU A 116 -7.29 -1.75 -6.66
C LEU A 116 -8.73 -1.39 -6.99
N HIS A 117 -9.73 -2.04 -6.39
CA HIS A 117 -11.15 -1.74 -6.64
C HIS A 117 -11.49 -0.26 -6.42
N ILE A 118 -11.01 0.34 -5.32
CA ILE A 118 -11.25 1.76 -5.02
C ILE A 118 -10.61 2.66 -6.08
N ILE A 119 -9.38 2.33 -6.50
CA ILE A 119 -8.67 3.10 -7.52
C ILE A 119 -9.45 3.09 -8.84
N GLY A 120 -9.98 1.94 -9.26
CA GLY A 120 -10.77 1.89 -10.51
C GLY A 120 -12.08 2.64 -10.42
N TRP A 121 -12.79 2.59 -9.28
CA TRP A 121 -13.98 3.43 -9.09
C TRP A 121 -13.63 4.92 -9.16
N SER A 122 -12.51 5.32 -8.56
CA SER A 122 -12.02 6.70 -8.61
C SER A 122 -11.64 7.12 -10.03
N ALA A 123 -11.00 6.23 -10.80
CA ALA A 123 -10.65 6.45 -12.20
C ALA A 123 -11.90 6.57 -13.09
N ALA A 124 -12.88 5.68 -12.91
CA ALA A 124 -14.17 5.74 -13.62
C ALA A 124 -14.90 7.05 -13.31
N TYR A 125 -14.92 7.46 -12.04
CA TYR A 125 -15.55 8.72 -11.64
C TYR A 125 -14.85 9.95 -12.22
N THR A 126 -13.51 9.91 -12.31
CA THR A 126 -12.73 10.93 -13.02
C THR A 126 -13.13 11.01 -14.49
N TYR A 127 -13.29 9.87 -15.16
CA TYR A 127 -13.74 9.81 -16.55
C TYR A 127 -15.17 10.36 -16.73
N PHE A 128 -16.10 9.98 -15.85
CA PHE A 128 -17.47 10.51 -15.89
C PHE A 128 -17.52 12.02 -15.59
N SER A 129 -16.62 12.51 -14.74
CA SER A 129 -16.49 13.94 -14.44
C SER A 129 -15.94 14.72 -15.64
N ALA A 130 -14.99 14.14 -16.36
CA ALA A 130 -14.42 14.75 -17.56
C ALA A 130 -15.42 14.80 -18.74
N THR A 131 -16.30 13.79 -18.84
CA THR A 131 -17.34 13.69 -19.87
C THR A 131 -18.65 14.40 -19.50
N GLY A 132 -18.80 14.87 -18.26
CA GLY A 132 -20.02 15.51 -17.76
C GLY A 132 -21.22 14.57 -17.63
N ALA A 133 -21.01 13.25 -17.60
CA ALA A 133 -22.06 12.24 -17.73
C ALA A 133 -23.09 12.23 -16.59
N TYR A 134 -22.75 12.81 -15.44
CA TYR A 134 -23.63 12.91 -14.27
C TYR A 134 -23.97 14.37 -13.90
N PHE A 135 -23.58 15.36 -14.70
CA PHE A 135 -23.92 16.76 -14.42
C PHE A 135 -25.42 16.98 -14.56
N GLY A 136 -26.04 17.57 -13.52
CA GLY A 136 -27.49 17.74 -13.43
C GLY A 136 -28.25 16.53 -12.82
N LYS A 137 -27.55 15.49 -12.35
CA LYS A 137 -28.11 14.38 -11.57
C LYS A 137 -27.58 14.41 -10.15
N ASP A 138 -28.24 13.68 -9.24
CA ASP A 138 -27.67 13.41 -7.92
C ASP A 138 -26.40 12.56 -8.07
N SER A 139 -25.28 13.11 -7.59
CA SER A 139 -23.95 12.54 -7.77
C SER A 139 -23.77 11.24 -6.97
N VAL A 140 -24.46 11.12 -5.84
CA VAL A 140 -24.41 9.95 -4.96
C VAL A 140 -25.25 8.83 -5.55
N GLU A 141 -26.47 9.12 -6.00
CA GLU A 141 -27.35 8.14 -6.64
C GLU A 141 -26.73 7.57 -7.91
N PHE A 142 -26.11 8.43 -8.74
CA PHE A 142 -25.37 7.98 -9.92
C PHE A 142 -24.22 7.03 -9.55
N LEU A 143 -23.44 7.37 -8.52
CA LEU A 143 -22.34 6.54 -8.04
C LEU A 143 -22.86 5.17 -7.55
N ILE A 144 -23.92 5.16 -6.73
CA ILE A 144 -24.53 3.93 -6.22
C ILE A 144 -25.03 3.05 -7.38
N SER A 145 -25.71 3.66 -8.36
CA SER A 145 -26.18 2.94 -9.55
C SER A 145 -25.02 2.33 -10.33
N TYR A 146 -23.92 3.05 -10.52
CA TYR A 146 -22.73 2.51 -11.18
C TYR A 146 -22.10 1.36 -10.39
N LEU A 147 -21.92 1.55 -9.07
CA LEU A 147 -21.33 0.54 -8.18
C LEU A 147 -22.17 -0.73 -8.10
N SER A 148 -23.50 -0.62 -8.19
CA SER A 148 -24.40 -1.78 -8.23
C SER A 148 -24.34 -2.56 -9.54
N ASN A 149 -23.83 -1.95 -10.62
CA ASN A 149 -23.72 -2.58 -11.93
C ASN A 149 -22.36 -3.28 -12.08
N ASN A 150 -22.26 -4.49 -11.55
CA ASN A 150 -21.04 -5.29 -11.57
C ASN A 150 -20.49 -5.51 -13.00
N THR A 151 -21.35 -5.59 -14.00
CA THR A 151 -20.94 -5.77 -15.41
C THR A 151 -20.23 -4.54 -15.94
N GLN A 152 -20.75 -3.34 -15.69
CA GLN A 152 -20.10 -2.10 -16.14
C GLN A 152 -18.77 -1.85 -15.43
N VAL A 153 -18.72 -2.11 -14.11
CA VAL A 153 -17.48 -2.02 -13.33
C VAL A 153 -16.43 -2.98 -13.88
N PHE A 154 -16.82 -4.23 -14.14
CA PHE A 154 -15.91 -5.25 -14.68
C PHE A 154 -15.40 -4.91 -16.09
N ILE A 155 -16.28 -4.45 -16.99
CA ILE A 155 -15.89 -4.04 -18.35
C ILE A 155 -14.91 -2.87 -18.29
N PHE A 156 -15.16 -1.88 -17.43
CA PHE A 156 -14.24 -0.76 -17.24
C PHE A 156 -12.86 -1.27 -16.80
N TRP A 157 -12.81 -2.20 -15.84
CA TRP A 157 -11.56 -2.81 -15.39
C TRP A 157 -10.80 -3.54 -16.49
N VAL A 158 -11.49 -4.39 -17.25
CA VAL A 158 -10.87 -5.15 -18.36
C VAL A 158 -10.34 -4.20 -19.43
N SER A 159 -11.06 -3.11 -19.74
CA SER A 159 -10.60 -2.12 -20.71
C SER A 159 -9.32 -1.39 -20.26
N GLN A 160 -9.24 -1.03 -18.98
CA GLN A 160 -8.06 -0.39 -18.40
C GLN A 160 -6.86 -1.35 -18.38
N LEU A 161 -7.07 -2.60 -17.96
CA LEU A 161 -6.02 -3.61 -17.97
C LEU A 161 -5.50 -3.88 -19.39
N HIS A 162 -6.39 -3.98 -20.37
CA HIS A 162 -5.99 -4.15 -21.76
C HIS A 162 -5.11 -3.00 -22.25
N SER A 163 -5.49 -1.75 -21.94
CA SER A 163 -4.72 -0.55 -22.34
C SER A 163 -3.32 -0.47 -21.71
N LEU A 164 -3.12 -1.11 -20.55
CA LEU A 164 -1.85 -1.17 -19.84
C LEU A 164 -0.95 -2.31 -20.35
N VAL A 165 -1.53 -3.42 -20.80
CA VAL A 165 -0.78 -4.58 -21.32
C VAL A 165 -0.40 -4.41 -22.80
N SER A 166 -1.13 -3.55 -23.54
CA SER A 166 -0.84 -3.23 -24.93
C SER A 166 0.26 -2.17 -25.12
N GLN A 167 0.91 -1.71 -24.04
CA GLN A 167 2.06 -0.79 -24.04
C GLN A 167 3.34 -1.55 -23.74
#